data_AF-A0A7K1J481-F1
#
_entry.id   AF-A0A7K1J481-F1
#
_cell.length_a   1.000
_cell.length_b   1.000
_cell.length_c   1.000
_cell.angle_alpha   90.00
_cell.angle_beta   90.00
_cell.angle_gamma   90.00
#
_symmetry.space_group_name_H-M   'P 1'
#
loop_
_entity.id
_entity.type
_entity.pdbx_description
1 polymer ?
#
loop_
_entity_poly.entity_id
_entity_poly.type
_entity_poly.pdbx_seq_one_letter_code
_entity_poly.pdbx_strand_id
1 'polypeptide(L)'
;MDSTAADVTAAQQAKDTADAAVTQANADLESARTQASKAAQDKAKAQQDLADAQAAVTAAQAAADAAKTKQQQGALGWFQSRNSTLAEKILTDSSLGKTNPETGKPYLDETHLGESTDATSLPNLIEGIKMVQEANKLRATQGLSPLKISDAAMAVAMVQANSAINKFGHNHQFDDNLSLAENLSYGWEGYNPYNGWWDKEKRHMTLR
;
A
#
# COMPACT_ATOMS: atom_id res chain seq x y z
N MET A 1 -82.52 -49.66 -32.20
CA MET A 1 -82.43 -48.50 -31.28
C MET A 1 -81.22 -48.61 -30.33
N ASP A 2 -80.22 -49.46 -30.65
CA ASP A 2 -79.15 -49.83 -29.68
C ASP A 2 -77.80 -49.14 -29.96
N SER A 3 -77.61 -48.51 -31.13
CA SER A 3 -76.35 -47.84 -31.49
C SER A 3 -76.15 -46.50 -30.77
N THR A 4 -77.24 -45.77 -30.51
CA THR A 4 -77.19 -44.42 -29.92
C THR A 4 -76.68 -44.37 -28.48
N ALA A 5 -76.86 -45.42 -27.68
CA ALA A 5 -76.36 -45.47 -26.30
C ALA A 5 -74.85 -45.79 -26.24
N ALA A 6 -74.36 -46.64 -27.15
CA ALA A 6 -72.95 -46.95 -27.29
C ALA A 6 -72.16 -45.73 -27.79
N ASP A 7 -72.70 -45.00 -28.78
CA ASP A 7 -72.09 -43.79 -29.33
C ASP A 7 -71.96 -42.67 -28.28
N VAL A 8 -72.99 -42.47 -27.43
CA VAL A 8 -72.95 -41.51 -26.33
C VAL A 8 -71.90 -41.88 -25.28
N THR A 9 -71.76 -43.17 -24.96
CA THR A 9 -70.76 -43.65 -23.99
C THR A 9 -69.33 -43.45 -24.51
N ALA A 10 -69.08 -43.75 -25.79
CA ALA A 10 -67.79 -43.52 -26.43
C ALA A 10 -67.44 -42.01 -26.49
N ALA A 11 -68.41 -41.17 -26.83
CA ALA A 11 -68.22 -39.72 -26.82
C ALA A 11 -67.89 -39.18 -25.42
N GLN A 12 -68.52 -39.71 -24.37
CA GLN A 12 -68.22 -39.32 -22.99
C GLN A 12 -66.79 -39.71 -22.59
N GLN A 13 -66.34 -40.93 -22.89
CA GLN A 13 -64.96 -41.36 -22.61
C GLN A 13 -63.93 -40.52 -23.36
N ALA A 14 -64.20 -40.16 -24.62
CA ALA A 14 -63.34 -39.28 -25.40
C ALA A 14 -63.27 -37.87 -24.77
N LYS A 15 -64.40 -37.34 -24.30
CA LYS A 15 -64.45 -36.06 -23.58
C LYS A 15 -63.63 -36.12 -22.29
N ASP A 16 -63.81 -37.15 -21.47
CA ASP A 16 -63.09 -37.28 -20.20
C ASP A 16 -61.57 -37.39 -20.42
N THR A 17 -61.15 -38.11 -21.48
CA THR A 17 -59.74 -38.20 -21.88
C THR A 17 -59.20 -36.84 -22.32
N ALA A 18 -59.97 -36.08 -23.09
CA ALA A 18 -59.58 -34.74 -23.52
C ALA A 18 -59.48 -33.77 -22.33
N ASP A 19 -60.43 -33.82 -21.40
CA ASP A 19 -60.41 -32.98 -20.18
C ASP A 19 -59.20 -33.30 -19.29
N ALA A 20 -58.84 -34.58 -19.16
CA ALA A 20 -57.63 -35.00 -18.46
C ALA A 20 -56.35 -34.49 -19.14
N ALA A 21 -56.28 -34.56 -20.47
CA ALA A 21 -55.15 -34.04 -21.25
C ALA A 21 -55.01 -32.52 -21.12
N VAL A 22 -56.12 -31.78 -21.15
CA VAL A 22 -56.13 -30.32 -20.93
C VAL A 22 -55.67 -29.98 -19.51
N THR A 23 -56.11 -30.74 -18.51
CA THR A 23 -55.69 -30.55 -17.11
C THR A 23 -54.18 -30.75 -16.97
N GLN A 24 -53.63 -31.81 -17.55
CA GLN A 24 -52.18 -32.07 -17.53
C GLN A 24 -51.40 -30.97 -18.26
N ALA A 25 -51.84 -30.56 -19.45
CA ALA A 25 -51.18 -29.51 -20.22
C ALA A 25 -51.16 -28.16 -19.47
N ASN A 26 -52.23 -27.84 -18.72
CA ASN A 26 -52.27 -26.64 -17.89
C ASN A 26 -51.27 -26.73 -16.71
N ALA A 27 -51.13 -27.89 -16.09
CA ALA A 27 -50.14 -28.11 -15.02
C ALA A 27 -48.70 -27.99 -15.54
N ASP A 28 -48.41 -28.58 -16.71
CA ASP A 28 -47.10 -28.49 -17.35
C ASP A 28 -46.76 -27.05 -17.75
N LEU A 29 -47.74 -26.30 -18.27
CA LEU A 29 -47.59 -24.89 -18.61
C LEU A 29 -47.25 -24.04 -17.38
N GLU A 30 -47.92 -24.27 -16.26
CA GLU A 30 -47.66 -23.51 -15.02
C GLU A 30 -46.28 -23.84 -14.42
N SER A 31 -45.87 -25.12 -14.48
CA SER A 31 -44.53 -25.54 -14.12
C SER A 31 -43.47 -24.87 -15.00
N ALA A 32 -43.67 -24.85 -16.32
CA ALA A 32 -42.77 -24.20 -17.26
C ALA A 32 -42.68 -22.68 -17.03
N ARG A 33 -43.80 -22.02 -16.72
CA ARG A 33 -43.82 -20.58 -16.37
C ARG A 33 -43.04 -20.30 -15.09
N THR A 34 -43.19 -21.14 -14.07
CA THR A 34 -42.45 -21.02 -12.81
C THR A 34 -40.95 -21.17 -13.04
N GLN A 35 -40.55 -22.18 -13.82
CA GLN A 35 -39.14 -22.40 -14.18
C GLN A 35 -38.57 -21.24 -15.01
N ALA A 36 -39.33 -20.71 -15.97
CA ALA A 36 -38.91 -19.56 -16.76
C ALA A 36 -38.74 -18.29 -15.91
N SER A 37 -39.66 -18.03 -14.97
CA SER A 37 -39.56 -16.91 -14.04
C SER A 37 -38.33 -17.05 -13.12
N LYS A 38 -38.08 -18.25 -12.60
CA LYS A 38 -36.88 -18.54 -11.80
C LYS A 38 -35.59 -18.34 -12.60
N ALA A 39 -35.53 -18.86 -13.82
CA ALA A 39 -34.38 -18.68 -14.71
C ALA A 39 -34.14 -17.19 -15.06
N ALA A 40 -35.21 -16.40 -15.23
CA ALA A 40 -35.08 -14.97 -15.46
C ALA A 40 -34.51 -14.22 -14.24
N GLN A 41 -34.95 -14.58 -13.03
CA GLN A 41 -34.40 -14.04 -11.78
C GLN A 41 -32.94 -14.44 -11.60
N ASP A 42 -32.60 -15.70 -11.83
CA ASP A 42 -31.23 -16.20 -11.69
C ASP A 42 -30.29 -15.54 -12.71
N LYS A 43 -30.77 -15.32 -13.95
CA LYS A 43 -30.03 -14.55 -14.97
C LYS A 43 -29.81 -13.11 -14.51
N ALA A 44 -30.84 -12.42 -14.01
CA ALA A 44 -30.70 -11.04 -13.53
C ALA A 44 -29.70 -10.95 -12.37
N LYS A 45 -29.76 -11.91 -11.43
CA LYS A 45 -28.78 -12.01 -10.35
C LYS A 45 -27.36 -12.24 -10.88
N ALA A 46 -27.17 -13.18 -11.81
CA ALA A 46 -25.86 -13.45 -12.39
C ALA A 46 -25.29 -12.23 -13.13
N GLN A 47 -26.14 -11.43 -13.80
CA GLN A 47 -25.72 -10.19 -14.44
C GLN A 47 -25.29 -9.12 -13.43
N GLN A 48 -26.00 -9.01 -12.30
CA GLN A 48 -25.60 -8.11 -11.21
C GLN A 48 -24.28 -8.56 -10.57
N ASP A 49 -24.17 -9.85 -10.24
CA ASP A 49 -22.96 -10.42 -9.63
C ASP A 49 -21.74 -10.22 -10.56
N LEU A 50 -21.93 -10.33 -11.89
CA LEU A 50 -20.89 -10.04 -12.87
C LEU A 50 -20.49 -8.55 -12.88
N ALA A 51 -21.46 -7.64 -12.84
CA ALA A 51 -21.20 -6.20 -12.80
C ALA A 51 -20.43 -5.81 -11.53
N ASP A 52 -20.83 -6.35 -10.38
CA ASP A 52 -20.16 -6.13 -9.09
C ASP A 52 -18.73 -6.68 -9.10
N ALA A 53 -18.53 -7.88 -9.65
CA ALA A 53 -17.20 -8.46 -9.80
C ALA A 53 -16.30 -7.60 -10.72
N GLN A 54 -16.83 -7.08 -11.83
CA GLN A 54 -16.10 -6.21 -12.74
C GLN A 54 -15.67 -4.90 -12.06
N ALA A 55 -16.56 -4.32 -11.24
CA ALA A 55 -16.26 -3.13 -10.44
C ALA A 55 -15.18 -3.41 -9.38
N ALA A 56 -15.27 -4.55 -8.69
CA ALA A 56 -14.28 -4.96 -7.70
C ALA A 56 -12.90 -5.17 -8.31
N VAL A 57 -12.80 -5.82 -9.48
CA VAL A 57 -11.53 -5.99 -10.21
C VAL A 57 -10.94 -4.63 -10.60
N THR A 58 -11.76 -3.72 -11.13
CA THR A 58 -11.31 -2.37 -11.51
C THR A 58 -10.77 -1.60 -10.30
N ALA A 59 -11.47 -1.66 -9.16
CA ALA A 59 -11.03 -1.02 -7.93
C ALA A 59 -9.73 -1.64 -7.39
N ALA A 60 -9.61 -2.97 -7.43
CA ALA A 60 -8.40 -3.68 -7.01
C ALA A 60 -7.20 -3.31 -7.89
N GLN A 61 -7.38 -3.20 -9.20
CA GLN A 61 -6.34 -2.77 -10.12
C GLN A 61 -5.86 -1.35 -9.80
N ALA A 62 -6.78 -0.41 -9.62
CA ALA A 62 -6.44 0.97 -9.25
C ALA A 62 -5.68 1.04 -7.91
N ALA A 63 -6.10 0.24 -6.92
CA ALA A 63 -5.41 0.15 -5.63
C ALA A 63 -4.00 -0.44 -5.77
N ALA A 64 -3.83 -1.47 -6.61
CA ALA A 64 -2.52 -2.07 -6.88
C ALA A 64 -1.58 -1.08 -7.58
N ASP A 65 -2.06 -0.33 -8.57
CA ASP A 65 -1.27 0.67 -9.28
C ASP A 65 -0.87 1.83 -8.35
N ALA A 66 -1.77 2.27 -7.47
CA ALA A 66 -1.47 3.25 -6.44
C ALA A 66 -0.41 2.75 -5.43
N ALA A 67 -0.52 1.49 -4.99
CA ALA A 67 0.45 0.87 -4.09
C ALA A 67 1.83 0.74 -4.77
N LYS A 68 1.87 0.33 -6.04
CA LYS A 68 3.10 0.24 -6.83
C LYS A 68 3.78 1.61 -6.97
N THR A 69 3.00 2.66 -7.22
CA THR A 69 3.49 4.04 -7.31
C THR A 69 4.14 4.47 -5.99
N LYS A 70 3.45 4.24 -4.86
CA LYS A 70 4.00 4.57 -3.53
C LYS A 70 5.25 3.77 -3.19
N GLN A 71 5.30 2.49 -3.59
CA GLN A 71 6.48 1.66 -3.40
C GLN A 71 7.67 2.21 -4.19
N GLN A 72 7.46 2.64 -5.44
CA GLN A 72 8.49 3.25 -6.28
C GLN A 72 9.00 4.58 -5.74
N GLN A 73 8.15 5.35 -5.04
CA GLN A 73 8.54 6.60 -4.37
C GLN A 73 9.40 6.37 -3.11
N GLY A 74 9.58 5.12 -2.66
CA GLY A 74 10.39 4.82 -1.49
C GLY A 74 9.88 5.49 -0.20
N ALA A 75 10.79 6.13 0.51
CA ALA A 75 10.52 6.85 1.74
C ALA A 75 9.52 8.00 1.54
N LEU A 76 9.49 8.65 0.37
CA LEU A 76 8.49 9.69 0.10
C LEU A 76 7.07 9.11 0.14
N GLY A 77 6.83 8.00 -0.55
CA GLY A 77 5.52 7.34 -0.54
C GLY A 77 5.11 6.87 0.86
N TRP A 78 6.08 6.44 1.67
CA TRP A 78 5.88 6.13 3.08
C TRP A 78 5.46 7.36 3.90
N PHE A 79 6.17 8.48 3.80
CA PHE A 79 5.85 9.70 4.52
C PHE A 79 4.50 10.30 4.11
N GLN A 80 4.16 10.25 2.82
CA GLN A 80 2.83 10.62 2.31
C GLN A 80 1.73 9.75 2.90
N SER A 81 1.95 8.44 3.03
CA SER A 81 0.96 7.53 3.67
C SER A 81 0.69 7.85 5.13
N ARG A 82 1.64 8.53 5.80
CA ARG A 82 1.55 8.96 7.20
C ARG A 82 1.12 10.41 7.36
N ASN A 83 0.82 11.11 6.26
CA ASN A 83 0.52 12.55 6.23
C ASN A 83 1.65 13.41 6.85
N SER A 84 2.91 13.00 6.64
CA SER A 84 4.07 13.70 7.19
C SER A 84 4.53 14.82 6.27
N THR A 85 3.80 15.95 6.31
CA THR A 85 3.98 17.06 5.37
C THR A 85 5.40 17.66 5.38
N LEU A 86 6.04 17.76 6.54
CA LEU A 86 7.39 18.33 6.60
C LEU A 86 8.43 17.36 6.00
N ALA A 87 8.32 16.06 6.29
CA ALA A 87 9.21 15.05 5.71
C ALA A 87 9.06 14.97 4.18
N GLU A 88 7.82 15.04 3.68
CA GLU A 88 7.54 15.17 2.25
C GLU A 88 8.22 16.40 1.64
N LYS A 89 8.08 17.58 2.26
CA LYS A 89 8.72 18.79 1.76
C LYS A 89 10.24 18.71 1.79
N ILE A 90 10.85 18.13 2.83
CA ILE A 90 12.31 17.96 2.88
C ILE A 90 12.82 17.14 1.68
N LEU A 91 12.04 16.16 1.21
CA LEU A 91 12.40 15.31 0.08
C LEU A 91 11.99 15.87 -1.30
N THR A 92 11.30 17.02 -1.37
CA THR A 92 10.71 17.51 -2.63
C THR A 92 10.87 19.01 -2.88
N ASP A 93 11.09 19.80 -1.83
CA ASP A 93 11.20 21.26 -1.88
C ASP A 93 12.64 21.67 -1.59
N SER A 94 13.38 21.97 -2.66
CA SER A 94 14.79 22.37 -2.57
C SER A 94 15.01 23.70 -1.82
N SER A 95 13.96 24.51 -1.61
CA SER A 95 14.08 25.76 -0.87
C SER A 95 14.29 25.57 0.65
N LEU A 96 14.02 24.36 1.16
CA LEU A 96 14.25 24.05 2.58
C LEU A 96 15.71 23.79 2.94
N GLY A 97 16.51 23.38 1.96
CA GLY A 97 17.93 23.05 2.12
C GLY A 97 18.84 24.09 1.47
N LYS A 98 20.16 23.91 1.66
CA LYS A 98 21.18 24.75 1.03
C LYS A 98 21.64 24.20 -0.33
N THR A 99 22.27 25.07 -1.09
CA THR A 99 23.00 24.71 -2.31
C THR A 99 24.32 24.05 -1.95
N ASN A 100 24.66 22.96 -2.64
CA ASN A 100 26.00 22.38 -2.63
C ASN A 100 26.98 23.35 -3.30
N PRO A 101 27.98 23.89 -2.58
CA PRO A 101 28.95 24.84 -3.14
C PRO A 101 29.86 24.22 -4.22
N GLU A 102 29.98 22.90 -4.28
CA GLU A 102 30.82 22.21 -5.27
C GLU A 102 30.13 22.07 -6.63
N THR A 103 28.80 21.86 -6.63
CA THR A 103 28.02 21.65 -7.86
C THR A 103 27.21 22.87 -8.28
N GLY A 104 26.99 23.82 -7.37
CA GLY A 104 26.10 24.96 -7.58
C GLY A 104 24.61 24.60 -7.61
N LYS A 105 24.25 23.36 -7.24
CA LYS A 105 22.87 22.85 -7.21
C LYS A 105 22.40 22.58 -5.78
N PRO A 106 21.09 22.56 -5.49
CA PRO A 106 20.59 22.12 -4.18
C PRO A 106 21.16 20.77 -3.77
N TYR A 107 21.50 20.59 -2.50
CA TYR A 107 21.88 19.27 -1.97
C TYR A 107 20.78 18.21 -2.19
N LEU A 108 19.52 18.64 -2.24
CA LEU A 108 18.38 17.78 -2.55
C LEU A 108 18.50 17.11 -3.94
N ASP A 109 19.15 17.74 -4.92
CA ASP A 109 19.30 17.17 -6.27
C ASP A 109 20.16 15.88 -6.28
N GLU A 110 20.87 15.60 -5.20
CA GLU A 110 21.66 14.36 -5.03
C GLU A 110 20.79 13.19 -4.55
N THR A 111 19.51 13.44 -4.24
CA THR A 111 18.54 12.44 -3.80
C THR A 111 17.68 11.95 -4.96
N HIS A 112 17.73 10.64 -5.20
CA HIS A 112 17.01 9.94 -6.25
C HIS A 112 15.92 9.06 -5.61
N LEU A 113 14.71 9.64 -5.52
CA LEU A 113 13.61 9.10 -4.72
C LEU A 113 13.30 7.62 -5.04
N GLY A 114 13.50 6.78 -4.03
CA GLY A 114 13.15 5.36 -4.06
C GLY A 114 14.08 4.46 -4.88
N GLU A 115 15.15 5.00 -5.49
CA GLU A 115 16.16 4.19 -6.16
C GLU A 115 16.85 3.25 -5.18
N SER A 116 17.23 2.03 -5.62
CA SER A 116 17.67 0.96 -4.71
C SER A 116 18.90 1.30 -3.87
N THR A 117 19.80 2.13 -4.40
CA THR A 117 21.03 2.58 -3.72
C THR A 117 20.88 3.90 -3.00
N ASP A 118 19.75 4.60 -3.18
CA ASP A 118 19.50 5.89 -2.56
C ASP A 118 19.04 5.71 -1.10
N ALA A 119 19.40 6.63 -0.22
CA ALA A 119 19.00 6.61 1.19
C ALA A 119 17.46 6.61 1.36
N THR A 120 16.72 7.11 0.36
CA THR A 120 15.26 7.11 0.33
C THR A 120 14.64 5.78 -0.12
N SER A 121 15.42 4.75 -0.43
CA SER A 121 14.88 3.41 -0.71
C SER A 121 14.17 2.85 0.53
N LEU A 122 13.12 2.03 0.33
CA LEU A 122 12.44 1.37 1.46
C LEU A 122 13.39 0.50 2.31
N PRO A 123 14.29 -0.31 1.71
CA PRO A 123 15.31 -1.02 2.48
C PRO A 123 16.17 -0.10 3.36
N ASN A 124 16.64 1.04 2.82
CA ASN A 124 17.49 1.97 3.57
C ASN A 124 16.72 2.73 4.66
N LEU A 125 15.45 3.06 4.43
CA LEU A 125 14.56 3.55 5.48
C LEU A 125 14.43 2.54 6.64
N ILE A 126 14.28 1.25 6.33
CA ILE A 126 14.20 0.20 7.35
C ILE A 126 15.52 0.09 8.12
N GLU A 127 16.68 0.17 7.45
CA GLU A 127 17.97 0.19 8.13
C GLU A 127 18.14 1.43 9.02
N GLY A 128 17.71 2.61 8.58
CA GLY A 128 17.69 3.82 9.40
C GLY A 128 16.84 3.67 10.67
N ILE A 129 15.67 3.01 10.56
CA ILE A 129 14.83 2.68 11.73
C ILE A 129 15.56 1.71 12.67
N LYS A 130 16.21 0.68 12.15
CA LYS A 130 16.99 -0.29 12.95
C LYS A 130 18.16 0.39 13.68
N MET A 131 18.80 1.39 13.08
CA MET A 131 19.83 2.18 13.74
C MET A 131 19.27 2.89 14.98
N VAL A 132 18.10 3.55 14.88
CA VAL A 132 17.47 4.19 16.06
C VAL A 132 17.09 3.16 17.13
N GLN A 133 16.63 1.98 16.74
CA GLN A 133 16.34 0.89 17.67
C GLN A 133 17.62 0.44 18.40
N GLU A 134 18.74 0.32 17.71
CA GLU A 134 20.02 -0.03 18.31
C GLU A 134 20.52 1.06 19.27
N ALA A 135 20.44 2.34 18.88
CA ALA A 135 20.69 3.46 19.80
C ALA A 135 19.83 3.34 21.08
N ASN A 136 18.56 2.97 20.95
CA ASN A 136 17.68 2.81 22.11
C ASN A 136 18.07 1.64 23.01
N LYS A 137 18.57 0.53 22.46
CA LYS A 137 19.14 -0.55 23.28
C LYS A 137 20.36 -0.06 24.06
N LEU A 138 21.27 0.65 23.38
CA LEU A 138 22.47 1.23 24.01
C LEU A 138 22.11 2.25 25.10
N ARG A 139 21.13 3.12 24.85
CA ARG A 139 20.58 4.08 25.83
C ARG A 139 20.01 3.39 27.06
N ALA A 140 19.30 2.28 26.89
CA ALA A 140 18.75 1.52 28.01
C ALA A 140 19.84 0.99 28.96
N THR A 141 21.01 0.59 28.44
CA THR A 141 22.16 0.18 29.28
C THR A 141 22.67 1.29 30.20
N GLN A 142 22.26 2.53 29.95
CA GLN A 142 22.66 3.73 30.70
C GLN A 142 21.49 4.34 31.47
N GLY A 143 20.33 3.66 31.53
CA GLY A 143 19.13 4.20 32.17
C GLY A 143 18.50 5.39 31.44
N LEU A 144 18.83 5.62 30.16
CA LEU A 144 18.30 6.73 29.37
C LEU A 144 16.98 6.33 28.69
N SER A 145 16.02 7.25 28.68
CA SER A 145 14.74 7.07 27.96
C SER A 145 14.97 6.84 26.45
N PRO A 146 14.15 6.01 25.79
CA PRO A 146 14.27 5.78 24.35
C PRO A 146 13.97 7.04 23.53
N LEU A 147 14.71 7.22 22.44
CA LEU A 147 14.43 8.18 21.39
C LEU A 147 13.19 7.76 20.61
N LYS A 148 12.37 8.75 20.22
CA LYS A 148 11.30 8.59 19.23
C LYS A 148 11.84 8.89 17.85
N ILE A 149 11.30 8.22 16.84
CA ILE A 149 11.62 8.51 15.44
C ILE A 149 10.77 9.70 14.99
N SER A 150 11.44 10.74 14.49
CA SER A 150 10.81 11.86 13.80
C SER A 150 10.94 11.64 12.30
N ASP A 151 9.81 11.65 11.59
CA ASP A 151 9.79 11.49 10.13
C ASP A 151 10.60 12.61 9.44
N ALA A 152 10.52 13.85 9.95
CA ALA A 152 11.28 14.97 9.41
C ALA A 152 12.79 14.80 9.62
N ALA A 153 13.22 14.34 10.81
CA ALA A 153 14.64 14.10 11.07
C ALA A 153 15.17 12.92 10.22
N MET A 154 14.34 11.90 9.99
CA MET A 154 14.67 10.80 9.09
C MET A 154 14.85 11.29 7.64
N ALA A 155 13.93 12.13 7.15
CA ALA A 155 14.05 12.72 5.81
C ALA A 155 15.31 13.58 5.66
N VAL A 156 15.66 14.39 6.67
CA VAL A 156 16.92 15.16 6.68
C VAL A 156 18.12 14.23 6.59
N ALA A 157 18.17 13.19 7.42
CA ALA A 157 19.26 12.24 7.44
C ALA A 157 19.44 11.52 6.09
N MET A 158 18.34 11.24 5.36
CA MET A 158 18.40 10.67 4.01
C MET A 158 19.07 11.61 3.03
N VAL A 159 18.66 12.89 2.97
CA VAL A 159 19.28 13.87 2.07
C VAL A 159 20.75 14.09 2.43
N GLN A 160 21.09 14.13 3.72
CA GLN A 160 22.48 14.23 4.17
C GLN A 160 23.31 12.99 3.81
N ALA A 161 22.76 11.78 3.96
CA ALA A 161 23.44 10.53 3.61
C ALA A 161 23.73 10.43 2.11
N ASN A 162 22.78 10.82 1.25
CA ASN A 162 22.99 10.87 -0.19
C ASN A 162 24.10 11.85 -0.57
N SER A 163 24.16 12.99 0.10
CA SER A 163 25.22 13.97 -0.12
C SER A 163 26.60 13.54 0.38
N ALA A 164 26.63 12.80 1.49
CA ALA A 164 27.86 12.30 2.09
C ALA A 164 28.64 11.32 1.17
N ILE A 165 28.00 10.77 0.13
CA ILE A 165 28.69 9.97 -0.90
C ILE A 165 29.77 10.79 -1.62
N ASN A 166 29.50 12.07 -1.86
CA ASN A 166 30.40 12.95 -2.62
C ASN A 166 31.26 13.84 -1.73
N LYS A 167 30.86 14.06 -0.48
CA LYS A 167 31.53 14.98 0.45
C LYS A 167 31.78 14.34 1.81
N PHE A 168 33.04 14.40 2.25
CA PHE A 168 33.41 14.06 3.62
C PHE A 168 33.15 15.24 4.57
N GLY A 169 32.34 15.01 5.60
CA GLY A 169 32.05 15.96 6.67
C GLY A 169 30.61 16.49 6.64
N HIS A 170 30.24 17.17 7.73
CA HIS A 170 28.92 17.78 7.92
C HIS A 170 28.66 18.83 6.82
N ASN A 171 27.54 18.69 6.11
CA ASN A 171 27.20 19.61 5.02
C ASN A 171 26.36 20.82 5.47
N HIS A 172 25.86 20.81 6.70
CA HIS A 172 25.15 21.92 7.35
C HIS A 172 23.95 22.46 6.57
N GLN A 173 23.35 21.62 5.71
CA GLN A 173 22.35 22.05 4.75
C GLN A 173 21.01 22.48 5.38
N PHE A 174 20.76 22.09 6.64
CA PHE A 174 19.50 22.38 7.37
C PHE A 174 19.70 23.15 8.69
N ASP A 175 20.91 23.63 8.97
CA ASP A 175 21.27 24.26 10.25
C ASP A 175 20.37 25.44 10.63
N ASP A 176 19.93 26.21 9.64
CA ASP A 176 19.16 27.43 9.85
C ASP A 176 17.66 27.18 10.07
N ASN A 177 17.18 25.97 9.72
CA ASN A 177 15.74 25.72 9.55
C ASN A 177 15.18 24.60 10.46
N LEU A 178 15.99 23.60 10.84
CA LEU A 178 15.49 22.41 11.54
C LEU A 178 16.19 22.10 12.87
N SER A 179 17.24 22.82 13.24
CA SER A 179 17.94 22.71 14.55
C SER A 179 18.20 21.27 14.99
N LEU A 180 18.80 20.46 14.10
CA LEU A 180 19.17 19.08 14.36
C LEU A 180 20.65 18.97 14.71
N ALA A 181 21.00 18.02 15.58
CA ALA A 181 22.39 17.61 15.80
C ALA A 181 22.69 16.37 14.95
N GLU A 182 23.91 16.26 14.44
CA GLU A 182 24.29 15.20 13.50
C GLU A 182 25.48 14.41 14.03
N ASN A 183 25.37 13.08 13.95
CA ASN A 183 26.51 12.17 14.00
C ASN A 183 26.68 11.55 12.61
N LEU A 184 27.91 11.56 12.09
CA LEU A 184 28.22 11.06 10.76
C LEU A 184 29.22 9.92 10.84
N SER A 185 29.11 8.95 9.93
CA SER A 185 30.03 7.81 9.87
C SER A 185 30.24 7.39 8.43
N TYR A 186 31.48 7.03 8.12
CA TYR A 186 31.90 6.51 6.84
C TYR A 186 32.52 5.14 7.07
N GLY A 187 32.12 4.15 6.28
CA GLY A 187 32.58 2.78 6.43
C GLY A 187 32.24 1.92 5.23
N TRP A 188 32.78 0.70 5.24
CA TRP A 188 32.42 -0.34 4.28
C TRP A 188 31.03 -0.91 4.61
N GLU A 189 30.40 -1.60 3.66
CA GLU A 189 29.07 -2.19 3.82
C GLU A 189 29.01 -3.15 5.02
N GLY A 190 28.13 -2.90 5.99
CA GLY A 190 28.04 -3.70 7.22
C GLY A 190 28.94 -3.22 8.36
N TYR A 191 29.71 -2.15 8.16
CA TYR A 191 30.35 -1.44 9.27
C TYR A 191 29.29 -0.89 10.23
N ASN A 192 29.42 -1.19 11.52
CA ASN A 192 28.54 -0.66 12.55
C ASN A 192 29.03 0.74 13.02
N PRO A 193 28.29 1.83 12.75
CA PRO A 193 28.72 3.18 13.13
C PRO A 193 28.76 3.40 14.65
N TYR A 194 28.03 2.60 15.44
CA TYR A 194 28.10 2.67 16.91
C TYR A 194 29.47 2.24 17.46
N ASN A 195 30.27 1.47 16.72
CA ASN A 195 31.66 1.19 17.08
C ASN A 195 32.51 2.48 17.16
N GLY A 196 32.14 3.51 16.39
CA GLY A 196 32.72 4.84 16.49
C GLY A 196 32.01 5.67 17.54
N TRP A 197 30.72 5.94 17.33
CA TRP A 197 29.95 6.89 18.13
C TRP A 197 29.81 6.48 19.61
N TRP A 198 29.47 5.21 19.86
CA TRP A 198 29.20 4.73 21.21
C TRP A 198 30.45 4.21 21.91
N ASP A 199 31.26 3.43 21.21
CA ASP A 199 32.42 2.81 21.86
C ASP A 199 33.61 3.76 21.91
N LYS A 200 33.85 4.62 20.91
CA LYS A 200 35.03 5.51 20.93
C LYS A 200 34.68 6.88 21.46
N GLU A 201 33.78 7.59 20.79
CA GLU A 201 33.51 9.00 21.07
C GLU A 201 32.87 9.21 22.44
N LYS A 202 31.87 8.40 22.81
CA LYS A 202 31.23 8.51 24.12
C LYS A 202 32.21 8.29 25.29
N ARG A 203 33.16 7.35 25.19
CA ARG A 203 34.17 7.13 26.25
C ARG A 203 35.00 8.40 26.52
N HIS A 204 35.26 9.20 25.49
CA HIS A 204 35.97 10.47 25.62
C HIS A 204 35.10 11.60 26.20
N MET A 205 33.77 11.48 26.16
CA MET A 205 32.86 12.46 26.77
C MET A 205 32.67 12.27 28.28
N THR A 206 32.87 11.06 28.81
CA THR A 206 32.78 10.76 30.26
C THR A 206 34.06 11.04 31.05
N LEU A 207 35.15 11.43 30.39
CA LEU A 207 36.47 11.71 31.00
C LEU A 207 36.79 13.21 31.03
N ARG A 208 35.79 14.09 30.95
CA ARG A 208 35.93 15.54 31.13
C ARG A 208 35.12 16.03 32.31
#